data_AF-A0AA90HUZ0-F1
#
_entry.id   AF-A0AA90HUZ0-F1
#
_cell.length_a   1.000
_cell.length_b   1.000
_cell.length_c   1.000
_cell.angle_alpha   90.00
_cell.angle_beta   90.00
_cell.angle_gamma   90.00
#
_symmetry.space_group_name_H-M   'P 1'
#
loop_
_entity.id
_entity.type
_entity.pdbx_description
1 polymer ?
#
loop_
_entity_poly.entity_id
_entity_poly.type
_entity_poly.pdbx_seq_one_letter_code
_entity_poly.pdbx_strand_id
1 'polypeptide(L)' 'TDVNALKDNQSLQDVFSYTITDGDGDKSTATITITINGHTDGAPNVVITDHNGSALGANSIAENATTPVQGEFT' A
#
# COMPACT_ATOMS: atom_id res chain seq x y z
N THR A 1 -0.57 2.17 16.85
CA THR A 1 -0.86 3.10 15.73
C THR A 1 0.36 3.90 15.30
N ASP A 2 1.43 3.90 16.08
CA ASP A 2 2.55 4.83 15.87
C ASP A 2 3.53 4.35 14.79
N VAL A 3 3.61 3.03 14.55
CA VAL A 3 4.45 2.44 13.51
C VAL A 3 4.08 2.95 12.11
N ASN A 4 2.79 3.00 11.78
CA ASN A 4 2.32 3.48 10.47
C ASN A 4 2.52 5.00 10.26
N ALA A 5 2.87 5.74 11.32
CA ALA A 5 3.13 7.18 11.22
C ALA A 5 4.59 7.51 10.91
N LEU A 6 5.51 6.56 11.05
CA LEU A 6 6.95 6.79 10.85
C LEU A 6 7.26 7.10 9.37
N LYS A 7 8.02 8.17 9.15
CA LYS A 7 8.59 8.58 7.86
C LYS A 7 10.08 8.26 7.79
N ASP A 8 10.69 8.52 6.64
CA ASP A 8 12.15 8.37 6.50
C ASP A 8 12.88 9.16 7.61
N ASN A 9 13.95 8.57 8.13
CA ASN A 9 14.75 9.08 9.25
C ASN A 9 14.02 9.16 10.60
N GLN A 10 12.84 8.54 10.73
CA GLN A 10 12.18 8.32 12.02
C GLN A 10 12.30 6.85 12.43
N SER A 11 12.34 6.61 13.73
CA SER A 11 12.40 5.24 14.28
C SER A 11 11.62 5.12 15.58
N LEU A 12 11.12 3.92 15.84
CA LEU A 12 10.53 3.51 17.10
C LEU A 12 11.31 2.31 17.66
N GLN A 13 11.40 2.22 18.99
CA GLN A 13 11.95 1.04 19.65
C GLN A 13 10.84 0.26 20.35
N ASP A 14 10.82 -1.04 20.13
CA ASP A 14 10.02 -1.98 20.92
C ASP A 14 10.97 -2.79 21.81
N VAL A 15 10.65 -2.91 23.09
CA VAL A 15 11.57 -3.46 24.11
C VAL A 15 10.88 -4.56 24.89
N PHE A 16 11.42 -5.77 24.77
CA PHE A 16 10.89 -6.95 25.44
C PHE A 16 11.86 -7.41 26.51
N SER A 17 11.36 -7.61 27.73
CA SER A 17 12.12 -8.27 28.80
C SER A 17 11.79 -9.76 28.80
N TYR A 18 12.82 -10.60 28.91
CA TYR A 18 12.66 -12.04 29.05
C TYR A 18 13.50 -12.55 30.21
N THR A 19 13.10 -13.71 30.73
CA THR A 19 13.80 -14.40 31.82
C THR A 19 14.26 -15.75 31.30
N ILE A 20 15.55 -16.03 31.46
CA ILE A 20 16.11 -17.38 31.28
C ILE A 20 16.14 -18.08 32.63
N THR A 21 15.95 -19.40 32.62
CA THR A 21 16.11 -20.26 33.79
C THR A 21 17.05 -21.39 33.41
N ASP A 22 18.08 -21.64 34.20
CA ASP A 22 18.99 -22.76 33.96
C ASP A 22 18.48 -24.08 34.58
N GLY A 23 19.34 -25.10 34.63
CA GLY A 23 18.93 -26.46 34.99
C GLY A 23 18.61 -26.68 36.46
N ASP A 24 19.10 -25.83 37.37
CA ASP A 24 18.83 -25.92 38.81
C ASP A 24 17.86 -24.84 39.31
N GLY A 25 17.44 -23.92 38.42
CA GLY A 25 16.29 -23.05 38.63
C GLY A 25 16.65 -21.58 38.83
N ASP A 26 17.93 -21.23 38.72
CA ASP A 26 18.40 -19.85 38.79
C ASP A 26 17.88 -19.06 37.59
N LYS A 27 17.43 -17.82 37.88
CA LYS A 27 16.80 -16.94 36.88
C LYS A 27 17.67 -15.74 36.57
N SER A 28 17.76 -15.41 35.29
CA SER A 28 18.39 -14.16 34.83
C SER A 28 17.50 -13.45 33.84
N THR A 29 17.44 -12.11 33.91
CA THR A 29 16.65 -11.28 33.02
C THR A 29 17.52 -10.61 31.97
N ALA A 30 16.99 -10.48 30.76
CA ALA A 30 17.63 -9.78 29.66
C ALA A 30 16.60 -9.08 28.79
N THR A 31 17.04 -8.14 27.95
CA THR A 31 16.17 -7.33 27.10
C THR A 31 16.49 -7.53 25.62
N ILE A 32 15.45 -7.71 24.82
CA ILE A 32 15.51 -7.65 23.35
C ILE A 32 14.97 -6.29 22.92
N THR A 33 15.77 -5.55 22.17
CA THR A 33 15.37 -4.27 21.57
C THR A 33 15.18 -4.45 20.08
N ILE A 34 13.98 -4.16 19.58
CA ILE A 34 13.65 -4.14 18.15
C ILE A 34 13.59 -2.68 17.72
N THR A 35 14.41 -2.31 16.74
CA THR A 35 14.34 -0.98 16.11
C THR A 35 13.51 -1.05 14.84
N ILE A 36 12.46 -0.24 14.79
CA ILE A 36 11.54 -0.12 13.66
C ILE A 36 11.89 1.19 12.95
N ASN A 37 12.44 1.10 11.74
CA ASN A 37 12.77 2.26 10.93
C ASN A 37 11.58 2.61 10.03
N GLY A 38 11.21 3.89 9.99
CA GLY A 38 10.18 4.40 9.10
C GLY A 38 10.62 4.43 7.65
N HIS A 39 9.63 4.42 6.75
CA HIS A 39 9.81 4.58 5.32
C HIS A 39 8.68 5.45 4.76
N THR A 40 9.01 6.39 3.89
CA THR A 40 7.99 7.14 3.14
C THR A 40 7.69 6.41 1.84
N ASP A 41 6.52 5.77 1.78
CA ASP A 41 6.01 5.23 0.53
C ASP A 41 5.79 6.41 -0.44
N GLY A 42 6.41 6.35 -1.62
CA GLY A 42 6.36 7.42 -2.60
C GLY A 42 4.94 7.80 -3.03
N ALA A 43 4.82 8.80 -3.91
CA ALA A 43 3.51 9.22 -4.40
C ALA A 43 2.76 8.06 -5.07
N PRO A 44 1.43 7.93 -4.86
CA PRO A 44 0.66 6.91 -5.56
C PRO A 44 0.74 7.16 -7.08
N ASN A 45 0.98 6.09 -7.84
CA ASN A 45 1.02 6.15 -9.29
C ASN A 45 -0.16 5.37 -9.87
N VAL A 46 -1.01 6.07 -10.63
CA VAL A 46 -2.08 5.47 -11.43
C VAL A 46 -1.76 5.72 -12.90
N VAL A 47 -1.78 4.65 -13.71
CA VAL A 47 -1.65 4.73 -15.17
C VAL A 47 -2.97 4.29 -15.78
N ILE A 48 -3.63 5.20 -16.50
CA ILE A 48 -4.79 4.85 -17.33
C ILE A 48 -4.25 4.46 -18.69
N THR A 49 -4.32 3.16 -19.01
CA THR A 49 -3.97 2.69 -20.35
C THR A 49 -5.14 2.97 -21.28
N ASP A 50 -4.86 3.75 -22.31
CA ASP A 50 -5.77 3.89 -23.43
C ASP A 50 -5.74 2.61 -24.27
N HIS A 51 -6.89 1.92 -24.33
CA HIS A 51 -7.05 0.68 -25.09
C HIS A 51 -7.56 0.91 -26.52
N ASN A 52 -7.93 2.14 -26.90
CA ASN A 52 -8.39 2.46 -28.26
C ASN A 52 -7.41 3.35 -29.06
N GLY A 53 -6.29 3.77 -28.45
CA GLY A 53 -5.21 4.49 -29.13
C GLY A 53 -5.63 5.89 -29.58
N SER A 54 -5.14 6.39 -30.72
CA SER A 54 -5.50 7.74 -31.18
C SER A 54 -6.97 7.92 -31.62
N ALA A 55 -7.83 6.91 -31.41
CA ALA A 55 -9.25 6.98 -31.76
C ALA A 55 -10.02 7.92 -30.81
N LEU A 56 -10.84 8.81 -31.39
CA LEU A 56 -11.74 9.65 -30.62
C LEU A 56 -12.89 8.80 -30.05
N GLY A 57 -12.99 8.74 -28.71
CA GLY A 57 -14.10 8.13 -27.97
C GLY A 57 -14.08 6.60 -27.93
N ALA A 58 -14.41 6.01 -26.76
CA ALA A 58 -14.62 4.55 -26.65
C ALA A 58 -15.89 4.12 -27.43
N ASN A 59 -16.90 4.99 -27.46
CA ASN A 59 -18.11 4.89 -28.27
C ASN A 59 -18.34 6.26 -28.91
N SER A 60 -18.41 6.33 -30.24
CA SER A 60 -18.79 7.55 -30.96
C SER A 60 -20.14 7.34 -31.65
N ILE A 61 -21.08 8.26 -31.43
CA ILE A 61 -22.28 8.38 -32.25
C ILE A 61 -22.00 9.52 -33.23
N ALA A 62 -22.08 9.25 -34.53
CA ALA A 62 -21.90 10.31 -35.52
C ALA A 62 -23.04 11.34 -35.40
N GLU A 63 -22.69 12.63 -35.37
CA GLU A 63 -23.63 13.75 -35.24
C GLU A 63 -24.64 13.86 -36.40
N ASN A 64 -24.37 13.17 -37.51
CA ASN A 64 -25.24 13.06 -38.67
C ASN A 64 -25.33 11.61 -39.18
N ALA A 65 -25.43 10.64 -38.28
CA ALA A 65 -25.61 9.25 -38.67
C ALA A 65 -26.90 9.10 -39.51
N THR A 66 -26.77 8.79 -40.81
CA THR A 66 -27.93 8.51 -41.68
C THR A 66 -28.55 7.13 -41.40
N THR A 67 -27.84 6.30 -40.63
CA THR A 67 -28.32 5.02 -40.10
C THR A 67 -28.42 5.12 -38.58
N PRO A 68 -29.59 4.84 -37.96
CA PRO A 68 -29.75 4.89 -36.52
C PRO A 68 -28.76 3.97 -35.80
N VAL A 69 -28.04 4.50 -34.81
CA VAL A 69 -27.23 3.68 -33.89
C VAL A 69 -28.18 3.14 -32.82
N GLN A 70 -28.35 1.82 -32.76
CA GLN A 70 -29.17 1.17 -31.73
C GLN A 70 -28.27 0.57 -30.64
N GLY A 71 -28.66 0.78 -29.39
CA GLY A 71 -28.14 0.12 -28.21
C GLY A 71 -29.23 0.05 -27.15
N GLU A 72 -29.29 -1.02 -26.37
CA GLU A 72 -30.16 -1.08 -25.19
C GLU A 72 -29.41 -0.53 -23.97
N PHE A 73 -30.12 0.28 -23.18
CA PHE A 73 -29.73 0.53 -21.80
C PHE A 73 -30.43 -0.52 -20.93
N THR A 74 -29.64 -1.36 -20.28
CA THR A 74 -30.07 -2.19 -19.14
C THR A 74 -29.61 -1.56 -17.84
#